data_AF-A0A535U835-F1
#
_entry.id   AF-A0A535U835-F1
#
_cell.length_a   1.000
_cell.length_b   1.000
_cell.length_c   1.000
_cell.angle_alpha   90.00
_cell.angle_beta   90.00
_cell.angle_gamma   90.00
#
_symmetry.space_group_name_H-M   'P 1'
#
loop_
_entity.id
_entity.type
_entity.pdbx_description
1 polymer ?
#
loop_
_entity_poly.entity_id
_entity_poly.type
_entity_poly.pdbx_seq_one_letter_code
_entity_poly.pdbx_strand_id
1 'polypeptide(L)'
;MLVQRDNGRGVAAAATRVLVLGAAPDGDRAAALRAMLAPAEVILAGGGELAARLRPGDAVVLDGAPAGLGAEGAARLRAHVERGAVLLAIAPPRGAVAGGPLGELLGLTASGPPLSRSEVVAVCAESPLTRRLDPEFPVVDTFLALEPRGGASTVLSVSVALRDRPAVVETAAGAGRIVVSGLGVTTEALRHPQLATVLRRGLLACRAETRDLGVGLLGYGPLGGMGFSHGLAVSATAGMALATVCDTVPARCEAARADFPGVRTVDTVADLAADPGVDVVIIATPPA
;
A
#
# COMPACT_ATOMS: atom_id res chain seq x y z
N MET A 1 30.66 -7.76 -1.04
CA MET A 1 30.36 -9.18 -0.73
C MET A 1 29.16 -9.17 0.21
N LEU A 2 27.95 -9.42 -0.31
CA LEU A 2 26.75 -9.52 0.54
C LEU A 2 26.93 -10.72 1.46
N VAL A 3 26.99 -10.50 2.77
CA VAL A 3 26.77 -11.57 3.74
C VAL A 3 25.26 -11.79 3.80
N GLN A 4 24.73 -12.54 2.84
CA GLN A 4 23.41 -13.12 2.99
C GLN A 4 23.51 -14.16 4.10
N ARG A 5 22.90 -13.88 5.25
CA ARG A 5 22.53 -14.96 6.17
C ARG A 5 21.31 -15.66 5.61
N ASP A 6 21.50 -16.93 5.32
CA ASP A 6 20.45 -17.95 5.34
C ASP A 6 20.06 -18.17 6.81
N ASN A 7 19.36 -17.18 7.38
CA ASN A 7 18.65 -17.40 8.63
C ASN A 7 17.49 -18.35 8.27
N GLY A 8 17.46 -19.54 8.86
CA GLY A 8 16.36 -20.52 8.79
C GLY A 8 14.99 -20.02 9.32
N ARG A 9 14.73 -18.73 9.21
CA ARG A 9 13.43 -18.03 9.23
C ARG A 9 13.28 -17.16 7.98
N GLY A 10 13.77 -17.64 6.83
CA GLY A 10 13.22 -17.24 5.54
C GLY A 10 11.77 -17.68 5.47
N VAL A 11 10.87 -17.02 6.21
CA VAL A 11 9.49 -16.91 5.75
C VAL A 11 9.64 -16.09 4.48
N ALA A 12 9.89 -16.76 3.34
CA ALA A 12 9.51 -16.20 2.07
C ALA A 12 8.06 -15.79 2.29
N ALA A 13 7.83 -14.48 2.46
CA ALA A 13 6.50 -13.97 2.72
C ALA A 13 5.67 -14.49 1.56
N ALA A 14 4.83 -15.49 1.82
CA ALA A 14 4.08 -16.17 0.78
C ALA A 14 3.41 -15.07 -0.02
N ALA A 15 3.69 -15.02 -1.33
CA ALA A 15 3.23 -13.92 -2.17
C ALA A 15 1.73 -13.76 -1.93
N THR A 16 1.30 -12.54 -1.60
CA THR A 16 -0.11 -12.28 -1.29
C THR A 16 -0.95 -12.80 -2.43
N ARG A 17 -1.86 -13.73 -2.13
CA ARG A 17 -2.80 -14.25 -3.10
C ARG A 17 -3.92 -13.24 -3.29
N VAL A 18 -4.15 -12.83 -4.53
CA VAL A 18 -5.13 -11.82 -4.89
C VAL A 18 -6.14 -12.40 -5.86
N LEU A 19 -7.40 -12.49 -5.42
CA LEU A 19 -8.51 -12.88 -6.27
C LEU A 19 -9.09 -11.62 -6.92
N VAL A 20 -8.92 -11.48 -8.23
CA VAL A 20 -9.47 -10.40 -9.03
C VAL A 20 -10.75 -10.88 -9.69
N LEU A 21 -11.86 -10.29 -9.29
CA LEU A 21 -13.19 -10.52 -9.85
C LEU A 21 -13.50 -9.39 -10.81
N GLY A 22 -13.83 -9.71 -12.06
CA GLY A 22 -14.16 -8.71 -13.08
C GLY A 22 -14.97 -9.31 -14.22
N ALA A 23 -15.50 -8.46 -15.10
CA ALA A 23 -15.92 -8.92 -16.42
C ALA A 23 -14.66 -9.35 -17.16
N ALA A 24 -14.60 -10.60 -17.64
CA ALA A 24 -13.43 -11.25 -18.25
C ALA A 24 -12.52 -10.23 -18.96
N PRO A 25 -11.46 -9.73 -18.30
CA PRO A 25 -10.74 -8.58 -18.79
C PRO A 25 -10.07 -8.96 -20.11
N ASP A 26 -10.04 -8.03 -21.05
CA ASP A 26 -9.21 -8.22 -22.26
C ASP A 26 -7.73 -8.43 -21.87
N GLY A 27 -6.93 -8.91 -22.82
CA GLY A 27 -5.53 -9.23 -22.56
C GLY A 27 -4.71 -8.04 -22.01
N ASP A 28 -5.03 -6.82 -22.43
CA ASP A 28 -4.31 -5.60 -22.04
C ASP A 28 -4.64 -5.19 -20.59
N ARG A 29 -5.93 -5.19 -20.24
CA ARG A 29 -6.41 -4.90 -18.88
C ARG A 29 -5.93 -5.96 -17.89
N ALA A 30 -5.99 -7.23 -18.28
CA ALA A 30 -5.45 -8.32 -17.47
C ALA A 30 -3.94 -8.17 -17.22
N ALA A 31 -3.17 -7.73 -18.21
CA ALA A 31 -1.75 -7.45 -18.06
C ALA A 31 -1.49 -6.24 -17.15
N ALA A 32 -2.25 -5.15 -17.32
CA ALA A 32 -2.14 -3.95 -16.48
C ALA A 32 -2.44 -4.24 -15.00
N LEU A 33 -3.50 -5.00 -14.71
CA LEU A 33 -3.84 -5.43 -13.35
C LEU A 33 -2.73 -6.28 -12.73
N ARG A 34 -2.18 -7.26 -13.47
CA ARG A 34 -1.06 -8.07 -12.97
C ARG A 34 0.19 -7.23 -12.68
N ALA A 35 0.51 -6.29 -13.55
CA ALA A 35 1.64 -5.39 -13.35
C ALA A 35 1.46 -4.51 -12.11
N MET A 36 0.26 -3.92 -11.94
CA MET A 36 -0.09 -3.09 -10.77
C MET A 36 -0.02 -3.90 -9.46
N LEU A 37 -0.43 -5.17 -9.49
CA LEU A 37 -0.53 -6.03 -8.30
C LEU A 37 0.76 -6.76 -7.97
N ALA A 38 1.78 -6.73 -8.83
CA ALA A 38 3.04 -7.44 -8.60
C ALA A 38 3.67 -7.09 -7.23
N PRO A 39 4.29 -8.04 -6.51
CA PRO A 39 4.55 -9.42 -6.89
C PRO A 39 3.43 -10.40 -6.45
N ALA A 40 2.20 -9.94 -6.21
CA ALA A 40 1.11 -10.81 -5.77
C ALA A 40 0.80 -11.94 -6.76
N GLU A 41 0.35 -13.09 -6.24
CA GLU A 41 -0.21 -14.17 -7.07
C GLU A 41 -1.64 -13.77 -7.48
N VAL A 42 -1.82 -13.38 -8.74
CA VAL A 42 -3.10 -12.89 -9.27
C VAL A 42 -3.92 -14.00 -9.91
N ILE A 43 -5.10 -14.26 -9.36
CA ILE A 43 -6.11 -15.17 -9.93
C ILE A 43 -7.26 -14.33 -10.48
N LEU A 44 -7.46 -14.41 -11.79
CA LEU A 44 -8.62 -13.79 -12.44
C LEU A 44 -9.79 -14.78 -12.41
N ALA A 45 -10.97 -14.31 -12.03
CA ALA A 45 -12.19 -15.11 -12.01
C ALA A 45 -13.44 -14.26 -12.29
N GLY A 46 -14.52 -14.90 -12.74
CA GLY A 46 -15.83 -14.24 -12.83
C GLY A 46 -16.48 -14.07 -11.45
N GLY A 47 -17.45 -13.17 -11.31
CA GLY A 47 -18.16 -12.95 -10.04
C GLY A 47 -18.88 -14.20 -9.52
N GLY A 48 -19.44 -15.02 -10.41
CA GLY A 48 -20.07 -16.30 -10.07
C GLY A 48 -19.09 -17.38 -9.55
N GLU A 49 -17.78 -17.23 -9.75
CA GLU A 49 -16.77 -18.18 -9.28
C GLU A 49 -16.27 -17.87 -7.86
N LEU A 50 -16.71 -16.77 -7.25
CA LEU A 50 -16.27 -16.30 -5.93
C LEU A 50 -16.25 -17.43 -4.90
N ALA A 51 -17.38 -18.14 -4.74
CA ALA A 51 -17.52 -19.18 -3.73
C ALA A 51 -16.53 -20.34 -3.90
N ALA A 52 -16.21 -20.69 -5.15
CA ALA A 52 -15.29 -21.78 -5.46
C ALA A 52 -13.81 -21.37 -5.33
N ARG A 53 -13.50 -20.09 -5.53
CA ARG A 53 -12.12 -19.57 -5.64
C ARG A 53 -11.60 -18.88 -4.38
N LEU A 54 -12.48 -18.24 -3.59
CA LEU A 54 -12.09 -17.50 -2.40
C LEU A 54 -11.47 -18.44 -1.35
N ARG A 55 -10.32 -18.05 -0.81
CA ARG A 55 -9.64 -18.74 0.31
C ARG A 55 -9.49 -17.80 1.51
N PRO A 56 -9.38 -18.35 2.74
CA PRO A 56 -9.03 -17.56 3.90
C PRO A 56 -7.71 -16.80 3.66
N GLY A 57 -7.69 -15.50 3.96
CA GLY A 57 -6.51 -14.66 3.78
C GLY A 57 -6.30 -14.07 2.37
N ASP A 58 -7.10 -14.46 1.37
CA ASP A 58 -7.06 -13.83 0.05
C ASP A 58 -7.41 -12.34 0.17
N ALA A 59 -6.62 -11.48 -0.48
CA ALA A 59 -7.08 -10.13 -0.79
C ALA A 59 -7.94 -10.18 -2.05
N VAL A 60 -8.96 -9.33 -2.14
CA VAL A 60 -9.91 -9.34 -3.25
C VAL A 60 -9.87 -8.02 -3.99
N VAL A 61 -9.84 -8.07 -5.32
CA VAL A 61 -10.03 -6.92 -6.19
C VAL A 61 -11.33 -7.08 -6.96
N LEU A 62 -12.18 -6.06 -6.97
CA LEU A 62 -13.32 -5.95 -7.88
C LEU A 62 -12.94 -5.00 -9.00
N ASP A 63 -12.91 -5.50 -10.22
CA ASP A 63 -12.64 -4.72 -11.41
C ASP A 63 -13.95 -4.41 -12.15
N GLY A 64 -14.43 -3.17 -12.00
CA GLY A 64 -15.75 -2.76 -12.46
C GLY A 64 -16.89 -3.38 -11.64
N ALA A 65 -17.88 -3.95 -12.33
CA ALA A 65 -18.98 -4.72 -11.73
C ALA A 65 -18.91 -6.18 -12.21
N PRO A 66 -18.39 -7.11 -11.40
CA PRO A 66 -18.24 -8.50 -11.81
C PRO A 66 -19.61 -9.16 -12.03
N ALA A 67 -19.82 -9.70 -13.24
CA ALA A 67 -21.05 -10.42 -13.56
C ALA A 67 -21.23 -11.63 -12.62
N GLY A 68 -22.46 -11.83 -12.13
CA GLY A 68 -22.79 -12.92 -11.20
C GLY A 68 -22.46 -12.65 -9.73
N LEU A 69 -21.89 -11.49 -9.38
CA LEU A 69 -21.74 -11.08 -7.98
C LEU A 69 -23.09 -10.58 -7.43
N GLY A 70 -23.94 -11.53 -7.02
CA GLY A 70 -25.24 -11.24 -6.40
C GLY A 70 -25.14 -10.85 -4.92
N ALA A 71 -26.30 -10.74 -4.26
CA ALA A 71 -26.39 -10.36 -2.85
C ALA A 71 -25.63 -11.30 -1.91
N GLU A 72 -25.70 -12.61 -2.15
CA GLU A 72 -24.95 -13.60 -1.36
C GLU A 72 -23.43 -13.42 -1.52
N GLY A 73 -22.97 -13.14 -2.74
CA GLY A 73 -21.56 -12.88 -3.02
C GLY A 73 -21.06 -11.63 -2.32
N ALA A 74 -21.85 -10.55 -2.36
CA ALA A 74 -21.54 -9.31 -1.64
C ALA A 74 -21.49 -9.53 -0.11
N ALA A 75 -22.45 -10.26 0.46
CA ALA A 75 -22.45 -10.61 1.89
C ALA A 75 -21.24 -11.47 2.28
N ARG A 76 -20.84 -12.42 1.42
CA ARG A 76 -19.65 -13.25 1.62
C ARG A 76 -18.36 -12.42 1.61
N LEU A 77 -18.24 -11.46 0.70
CA LEU A 77 -17.13 -10.51 0.66
C LEU A 77 -17.13 -9.61 1.90
N ARG A 78 -18.29 -9.11 2.33
CA ARG A 78 -18.42 -8.31 3.56
C ARG A 78 -17.86 -9.07 4.76
N ALA A 79 -18.33 -10.30 4.98
CA ALA A 79 -17.87 -11.16 6.06
C ALA A 79 -16.38 -11.51 5.95
N HIS A 80 -15.85 -11.65 4.73
CA HIS A 80 -14.42 -11.90 4.49
C HIS A 80 -13.55 -10.71 4.90
N VAL A 81 -13.96 -9.50 4.53
CA VAL A 81 -13.30 -8.26 4.95
C VAL A 81 -13.42 -8.07 6.46
N GLU A 82 -14.59 -8.33 7.07
CA GLU A 82 -14.77 -8.20 8.53
C GLU A 82 -13.82 -9.08 9.35
N ARG A 83 -13.39 -10.21 8.79
CA ARG A 83 -12.39 -11.12 9.39
C ARG A 83 -10.93 -10.68 9.19
N GLY A 84 -10.68 -9.57 8.51
CA GLY A 84 -9.33 -9.03 8.31
C GLY A 84 -8.82 -9.02 6.87
N ALA A 85 -9.64 -9.35 5.88
CA ALA A 85 -9.22 -9.25 4.47
C ALA A 85 -9.31 -7.82 3.93
N VAL A 86 -8.63 -7.58 2.80
CA VAL A 86 -8.77 -6.33 2.03
C VAL A 86 -9.65 -6.55 0.82
N LEU A 87 -10.53 -5.59 0.58
CA LEU A 87 -11.26 -5.45 -0.67
C LEU A 87 -10.86 -4.15 -1.37
N LEU A 88 -10.36 -4.24 -2.60
CA LEU A 88 -10.12 -3.10 -3.47
C LEU A 88 -11.14 -3.10 -4.61
N ALA A 89 -11.98 -2.09 -4.72
CA ALA A 89 -12.86 -1.90 -5.88
C ALA A 89 -12.27 -0.83 -6.81
N ILE A 90 -12.10 -1.17 -8.07
CA ILE A 90 -11.56 -0.29 -9.11
C ILE A 90 -12.66 0.00 -10.11
N ALA A 91 -12.86 1.29 -10.40
CA ALA A 91 -13.79 1.75 -11.42
C ALA A 91 -15.21 1.15 -11.33
N PRO A 92 -15.84 1.05 -10.14
CA PRO A 92 -17.19 0.49 -10.06
C PRO A 92 -18.14 1.38 -10.86
N PRO A 93 -19.01 0.81 -11.72
CA PRO A 93 -19.91 1.62 -12.52
C PRO A 93 -20.95 2.30 -11.63
N ARG A 94 -21.34 3.53 -11.97
CA ARG A 94 -22.31 4.33 -11.21
C ARG A 94 -23.56 3.53 -10.83
N GLY A 95 -24.12 2.77 -11.77
CA GLY A 95 -25.33 1.98 -11.54
C GLY A 95 -25.17 0.93 -10.44
N ALA A 96 -23.98 0.36 -10.26
CA ALA A 96 -23.73 -0.65 -9.25
C ALA A 96 -23.47 -0.07 -7.85
N VAL A 97 -23.15 1.22 -7.75
CA VAL A 97 -22.96 1.94 -6.48
C VAL A 97 -24.12 2.89 -6.12
N ALA A 98 -25.05 3.12 -7.05
CA ALA A 98 -26.25 3.92 -6.82
C ALA A 98 -27.31 3.17 -5.97
N GLY A 99 -27.17 1.85 -5.80
CA GLY A 99 -28.04 1.00 -5.00
C GLY A 99 -27.75 -0.48 -5.24
N GLY A 100 -28.19 -1.35 -4.33
CA GLY A 100 -28.01 -2.80 -4.42
C GLY A 100 -26.75 -3.32 -3.71
N PRO A 101 -26.46 -4.63 -3.85
CA PRO A 101 -25.52 -5.31 -2.96
C PRO A 101 -24.08 -4.80 -3.01
N LEU A 102 -23.62 -4.32 -4.17
CA LEU A 102 -22.28 -3.77 -4.31
C LEU A 102 -22.15 -2.40 -3.64
N GLY A 103 -23.11 -1.49 -3.85
CA GLY A 103 -23.13 -0.20 -3.15
C GLY A 103 -23.21 -0.34 -1.63
N GLU A 104 -23.99 -1.32 -1.13
CA GLU A 104 -24.05 -1.65 0.30
C GLU A 104 -22.72 -2.20 0.83
N LEU A 105 -22.09 -3.13 0.11
CA LEU A 105 -20.78 -3.67 0.47
C LEU A 105 -19.71 -2.58 0.53
N LEU A 106 -19.69 -1.68 -0.46
CA LEU A 106 -18.65 -0.64 -0.59
C LEU A 106 -18.88 0.57 0.33
N GLY A 107 -20.07 0.71 0.93
CA GLY A 107 -20.36 1.79 1.87
C GLY A 107 -20.31 3.19 1.25
N LEU A 108 -20.61 3.34 -0.04
CA LEU A 108 -20.56 4.63 -0.74
C LEU A 108 -21.65 4.77 -1.80
N THR A 109 -21.90 6.00 -2.22
CA THR A 109 -22.61 6.36 -3.45
C THR A 109 -21.67 7.02 -4.45
N ALA A 110 -22.20 7.41 -5.61
CA ALA A 110 -21.48 8.22 -6.57
C ALA A 110 -22.23 9.52 -6.85
N SER A 111 -21.46 10.59 -7.07
CA SER A 111 -21.97 11.92 -7.33
C SER A 111 -21.94 12.25 -8.81
N GLY A 112 -23.08 12.66 -9.36
CA GLY A 112 -23.15 13.12 -10.75
C GLY A 112 -22.79 12.04 -11.79
N PRO A 113 -22.77 12.38 -13.08
CA PRO A 113 -22.27 11.48 -14.13
C PRO A 113 -20.74 11.33 -14.04
N PRO A 114 -20.18 10.19 -14.46
CA PRO A 114 -18.74 10.07 -14.62
C PRO A 114 -18.24 11.09 -15.65
N LEU A 115 -17.07 11.67 -15.40
CA LEU A 115 -16.36 12.44 -16.42
C LEU A 115 -15.87 11.50 -17.51
N SER A 116 -16.10 11.89 -18.76
CA SER A 116 -15.50 11.25 -19.93
C SER A 116 -13.98 11.23 -19.82
N ARG A 117 -13.34 10.36 -20.61
CA ARG A 117 -11.88 10.27 -20.65
C ARG A 117 -11.24 11.65 -20.87
N SER A 118 -10.50 12.12 -19.86
CA SER A 118 -9.80 13.40 -19.86
C SER A 118 -8.57 13.33 -18.95
N GLU A 119 -7.65 14.28 -19.08
CA GLU A 119 -6.63 14.50 -18.06
C GLU A 119 -7.28 15.15 -16.84
N VAL A 120 -7.09 14.53 -15.68
CA VAL A 120 -7.53 15.04 -14.39
C VAL A 120 -6.36 15.09 -13.43
N VAL A 121 -6.34 16.06 -12.53
CA VAL A 121 -5.30 16.16 -11.50
C VAL A 121 -5.79 15.47 -10.24
N ALA A 122 -5.11 14.38 -9.86
CA ALA A 122 -5.31 13.70 -8.59
C ALA A 122 -4.47 14.38 -7.52
N VAL A 123 -5.09 14.70 -6.38
CA VAL A 123 -4.46 15.36 -5.23
C VAL A 123 -4.42 14.36 -4.07
N CYS A 124 -3.25 14.20 -3.48
CA CYS A 124 -2.99 13.31 -2.36
C CYS A 124 -3.48 13.92 -1.04
N ALA A 125 -4.31 13.17 -0.31
CA ALA A 125 -4.56 13.45 1.10
C ALA A 125 -3.42 12.88 1.96
N GLU A 126 -3.34 13.32 3.21
CA GLU A 126 -2.46 12.72 4.22
C GLU A 126 -2.92 11.29 4.54
N SER A 127 -2.22 10.30 3.98
CA SER A 127 -2.56 8.88 4.13
C SER A 127 -1.29 8.02 4.05
N PRO A 128 -1.24 6.87 4.76
CA PRO A 128 -0.20 5.87 4.52
C PRO A 128 -0.11 5.43 3.05
N LEU A 129 -1.23 5.49 2.30
CA LEU A 129 -1.28 5.09 0.89
C LEU A 129 -0.57 6.09 -0.03
N THR A 130 -0.50 7.36 0.34
CA THR A 130 0.05 8.46 -0.47
C THR A 130 1.46 8.87 -0.05
N ARG A 131 2.03 8.31 1.02
CA ARG A 131 3.39 8.62 1.47
C ARG A 131 4.42 8.49 0.34
N ARG A 132 5.32 9.48 0.23
CA ARG A 132 6.40 9.53 -0.78
C ARG A 132 5.89 9.51 -2.23
N LEU A 133 4.68 10.02 -2.46
CA LEU A 133 4.18 10.35 -3.78
C LEU A 133 4.23 11.88 -3.94
N ASP A 134 4.06 12.35 -5.17
CA ASP A 134 3.89 13.78 -5.38
C ASP A 134 2.55 14.23 -4.75
N PRO A 135 2.47 15.45 -4.20
CA PRO A 135 1.23 15.96 -3.60
C PRO A 135 0.07 16.00 -4.59
N GLU A 136 0.37 16.17 -5.88
CA GLU A 136 -0.59 16.10 -6.98
C GLU A 136 0.06 15.51 -8.23
N PHE A 137 -0.72 14.81 -9.07
CA PHE A 137 -0.25 14.25 -10.34
C PHE A 137 -1.38 14.14 -11.38
N PRO A 138 -1.08 14.33 -12.68
CA PRO A 138 -2.06 14.18 -13.74
C PRO A 138 -2.34 12.69 -14.02
N VAL A 139 -3.58 12.37 -14.35
CA VAL A 139 -4.01 11.04 -14.79
C VAL A 139 -4.99 11.22 -15.95
N VAL A 140 -4.75 10.53 -17.06
CA VAL A 140 -5.73 10.44 -18.15
C VAL A 140 -6.67 9.28 -17.87
N ASP A 141 -7.92 9.57 -17.52
CA ASP A 141 -8.90 8.53 -17.22
C ASP A 141 -10.35 8.99 -17.40
N THR A 142 -11.27 8.03 -17.34
CA THR A 142 -12.68 8.29 -16.99
C THR A 142 -12.78 8.32 -15.48
N PHE A 143 -13.47 9.33 -14.92
CA PHE A 143 -13.51 9.52 -13.47
C PHE A 143 -14.94 9.49 -12.92
N LEU A 144 -15.19 8.61 -11.94
CA LEU A 144 -16.42 8.62 -11.14
C LEU A 144 -16.16 9.26 -9.77
N ALA A 145 -16.78 10.41 -9.51
CA ALA A 145 -16.72 11.05 -8.19
C ALA A 145 -17.46 10.20 -7.15
N LEU A 146 -16.75 9.84 -6.07
CA LEU A 146 -17.27 9.02 -4.98
C LEU A 146 -17.89 9.89 -3.89
N GLU A 147 -18.96 9.38 -3.29
CA GLU A 147 -19.61 9.94 -2.10
C GLU A 147 -19.52 8.92 -0.97
N PRO A 148 -18.44 8.98 -0.17
CA PRO A 148 -18.31 8.08 0.97
C PRO A 148 -19.48 8.23 1.95
N ARG A 149 -19.98 7.12 2.49
CA ARG A 149 -20.85 7.12 3.67
C ARG A 149 -19.99 6.94 4.93
N GLY A 150 -20.58 7.21 6.08
CA GLY A 150 -19.90 7.43 7.38
C GLY A 150 -18.61 6.63 7.64
N GLY A 151 -17.62 7.30 8.22
CA GLY A 151 -16.37 6.68 8.69
C GLY A 151 -15.29 6.44 7.63
N ALA A 152 -15.56 6.73 6.35
CA ALA A 152 -14.56 6.64 5.29
C ALA A 152 -13.63 7.86 5.26
N SER A 153 -12.37 7.63 4.86
CA SER A 153 -11.36 8.66 4.66
C SER A 153 -11.02 8.79 3.17
N THR A 154 -10.92 10.02 2.68
CA THR A 154 -10.45 10.31 1.32
C THR A 154 -8.94 10.14 1.24
N VAL A 155 -8.47 9.39 0.25
CA VAL A 155 -7.04 9.14 -0.03
C VAL A 155 -6.56 10.00 -1.20
N LEU A 156 -7.35 10.02 -2.27
CA LEU A 156 -7.13 10.91 -3.42
C LEU A 156 -8.42 11.69 -3.68
N SER A 157 -8.29 12.98 -3.99
CA SER A 157 -9.34 13.77 -4.62
C SER A 157 -8.96 14.10 -6.06
N VAL A 158 -9.94 14.43 -6.89
CA VAL A 158 -9.75 15.01 -8.22
C VAL A 158 -10.44 16.36 -8.25
N SER A 159 -9.73 17.40 -8.69
CA SER A 159 -10.33 18.73 -8.81
C SER A 159 -11.15 18.84 -10.09
N VAL A 160 -12.46 19.03 -9.94
CA VAL A 160 -13.41 19.17 -11.05
C VAL A 160 -14.18 20.48 -10.87
N ALA A 161 -14.09 21.38 -11.85
CA ALA A 161 -14.73 22.69 -11.79
C ALA A 161 -14.43 23.45 -10.48
N LEU A 162 -13.16 23.49 -10.09
CA LEU A 162 -12.65 24.11 -8.85
C LEU A 162 -13.22 23.50 -7.56
N ARG A 163 -13.65 22.24 -7.60
CA ARG A 163 -14.12 21.50 -6.44
C ARG A 163 -13.42 20.16 -6.36
N ASP A 164 -12.86 19.85 -5.20
CA ASP A 164 -12.23 18.57 -4.96
C ASP A 164 -13.29 17.49 -4.74
N ARG A 165 -13.18 16.41 -5.51
CA ARG A 165 -14.12 15.29 -5.50
C ARG A 165 -13.39 14.04 -5.08
N PRO A 166 -13.87 13.30 -4.07
CA PRO A 166 -13.22 12.05 -3.66
C PRO A 166 -13.09 11.09 -4.84
N ALA A 167 -11.87 10.61 -5.06
CA ALA A 167 -11.53 9.71 -6.16
C ALA A 167 -11.03 8.36 -5.67
N VAL A 168 -10.32 8.34 -4.54
CA VAL A 168 -10.01 7.12 -3.81
C VAL A 168 -10.44 7.30 -2.37
N VAL A 169 -11.22 6.37 -1.86
CA VAL A 169 -11.69 6.36 -0.46
C VAL A 169 -11.32 5.05 0.20
N GLU A 170 -11.03 5.12 1.49
CA GLU A 170 -10.75 3.98 2.36
C GLU A 170 -11.80 3.94 3.47
N THR A 171 -12.28 2.74 3.82
CA THR A 171 -13.22 2.53 4.93
C THR A 171 -12.79 1.32 5.74
N ALA A 172 -12.63 1.50 7.05
CA ALA A 172 -12.39 0.40 7.99
C ALA A 172 -13.67 -0.43 8.13
N ALA A 173 -13.54 -1.75 8.16
CA ALA A 173 -14.70 -2.60 8.02
C ALA A 173 -14.50 -3.94 8.74
N GLY A 174 -14.77 -3.95 10.05
CA GLY A 174 -14.38 -5.04 10.96
C GLY A 174 -12.87 -5.00 11.21
N ALA A 175 -12.19 -6.16 11.17
CA ALA A 175 -10.73 -6.23 11.26
C ALA A 175 -10.03 -5.92 9.92
N GLY A 176 -10.78 -5.78 8.83
CA GLY A 176 -10.26 -5.48 7.50
C GLY A 176 -10.61 -4.08 7.01
N ARG A 177 -10.44 -3.88 5.69
CA ARG A 177 -10.61 -2.58 5.04
C ARG A 177 -11.16 -2.72 3.63
N ILE A 178 -11.86 -1.68 3.20
CA ILE A 178 -12.38 -1.53 1.84
C ILE A 178 -11.74 -0.27 1.26
N VAL A 179 -11.14 -0.39 0.08
CA VAL A 179 -10.62 0.74 -0.70
C VAL A 179 -11.39 0.78 -2.00
N VAL A 180 -11.87 1.96 -2.38
CA VAL A 180 -12.60 2.14 -3.64
C VAL A 180 -11.96 3.27 -4.43
N SER A 181 -11.68 3.01 -5.70
CA SER A 181 -11.19 3.98 -6.66
C SER A 181 -12.24 4.22 -7.74
N GLY A 182 -12.62 5.49 -7.92
CA GLY A 182 -13.36 5.97 -9.09
C GLY A 182 -12.47 6.24 -10.31
N LEU A 183 -11.17 5.96 -10.19
CA LEU A 183 -10.16 5.96 -11.25
C LEU A 183 -9.77 4.50 -11.57
N GLY A 184 -8.89 4.30 -12.54
CA GLY A 184 -8.49 3.00 -13.07
C GLY A 184 -9.48 2.43 -14.09
N VAL A 185 -10.31 3.26 -14.72
CA VAL A 185 -11.23 2.80 -15.77
C VAL A 185 -10.45 2.38 -17.00
N THR A 186 -9.48 3.18 -17.43
CA THR A 186 -8.60 2.89 -18.57
C THR A 186 -7.36 2.09 -18.16
N THR A 187 -6.79 1.32 -19.09
CA THR A 187 -5.53 0.60 -18.84
C THR A 187 -4.33 1.54 -18.70
N GLU A 188 -4.38 2.71 -19.34
CA GLU A 188 -3.42 3.80 -19.17
C GLU A 188 -3.41 4.31 -17.72
N ALA A 189 -4.56 4.60 -17.13
CA ALA A 189 -4.65 5.01 -15.74
C ALA A 189 -4.09 3.95 -14.78
N LEU A 190 -4.39 2.66 -15.00
CA LEU A 190 -3.84 1.56 -14.19
C LEU A 190 -2.31 1.44 -14.29
N ARG A 191 -1.70 1.92 -15.38
CA ARG A 191 -0.25 1.97 -15.58
C ARG A 191 0.40 3.23 -15.01
N HIS A 192 -0.38 4.22 -14.60
CA HIS A 192 0.16 5.44 -14.01
C HIS A 192 0.89 5.11 -12.69
N PRO A 193 2.20 5.39 -12.54
CA PRO A 193 3.00 4.88 -11.43
C PRO A 193 2.47 5.25 -10.04
N GLN A 194 2.00 6.48 -9.86
CA GLN A 194 1.49 6.95 -8.57
C GLN A 194 0.12 6.36 -8.24
N LEU A 195 -0.78 6.26 -9.23
CA LEU A 195 -2.10 5.65 -9.03
C LEU A 195 -1.95 4.15 -8.74
N ALA A 196 -1.15 3.45 -9.54
CA ALA A 196 -0.81 2.05 -9.32
C ALA A 196 -0.24 1.81 -7.91
N THR A 197 0.64 2.71 -7.45
CA THR A 197 1.21 2.65 -6.09
C THR A 197 0.14 2.83 -5.00
N VAL A 198 -0.77 3.80 -5.13
CA VAL A 198 -1.87 4.00 -4.18
C VAL A 198 -2.77 2.78 -4.13
N LEU A 199 -3.21 2.26 -5.28
CA LEU A 199 -4.10 1.09 -5.36
C LEU A 199 -3.43 -0.17 -4.80
N ARG A 200 -2.17 -0.40 -5.16
CA ARG A 200 -1.37 -1.52 -4.64
C ARG A 200 -1.20 -1.43 -3.12
N ARG A 201 -0.87 -0.25 -2.58
CA ARG A 201 -0.78 -0.04 -1.13
C ARG A 201 -2.13 -0.25 -0.45
N GLY A 202 -3.21 0.23 -1.08
CA GLY A 202 -4.57 0.04 -0.59
C GLY A 202 -4.93 -1.43 -0.41
N LEU A 203 -4.41 -2.30 -1.26
CA LEU A 203 -4.56 -3.76 -1.19
C LEU A 203 -3.58 -4.43 -0.20
N LEU A 204 -2.32 -4.00 -0.18
CA LEU A 204 -1.25 -4.64 0.61
C LEU A 204 -1.15 -4.15 2.06
N ALA A 205 -1.89 -3.11 2.45
CA ALA A 205 -1.86 -2.55 3.80
C ALA A 205 -2.38 -3.51 4.90
N CYS A 206 -2.96 -4.67 4.55
CA CYS A 206 -3.11 -5.74 5.52
C CYS A 206 -1.79 -6.46 5.72
N ARG A 207 -1.14 -6.15 6.86
CA ARG A 207 0.10 -6.72 7.46
C ARG A 207 1.19 -5.70 7.77
N ALA A 208 0.89 -4.39 7.78
CA ALA A 208 1.80 -3.48 8.45
C ALA A 208 1.78 -3.82 9.94
N GLU A 209 2.82 -4.52 10.42
CA GLU A 209 3.15 -4.46 11.84
C GLU A 209 3.23 -2.97 12.18
N THR A 210 2.48 -2.55 13.19
CA THR A 210 2.33 -1.15 13.58
C THR A 210 3.59 -0.58 14.24
N ARG A 211 4.73 -1.26 14.11
CA ARG A 211 6.02 -0.85 14.65
C ARG A 211 6.89 -0.32 13.54
N ASP A 212 7.63 0.72 13.83
CA ASP A 212 8.69 1.18 12.95
C ASP A 212 9.72 0.07 12.75
N LEU A 213 10.28 -0.01 11.54
CA LEU A 213 11.42 -0.87 11.26
C LEU A 213 12.63 -0.31 12.02
N GLY A 214 13.22 -1.13 12.87
CA GLY A 214 14.43 -0.80 13.57
C GLY A 214 15.63 -0.87 12.63
N VAL A 215 16.34 0.25 12.50
CA VAL A 215 17.48 0.39 11.60
C VAL A 215 18.77 0.34 12.40
N GLY A 216 19.63 -0.60 12.03
CA GLY A 216 21.03 -0.65 12.43
C GLY A 216 21.90 0.17 11.49
N LEU A 217 22.92 0.83 12.01
CA LEU A 217 23.89 1.60 11.22
C LEU A 217 25.30 1.10 11.51
N LEU A 218 25.96 0.55 10.49
CA LEU A 218 27.35 0.09 10.58
C LEU A 218 28.30 1.15 10.01
N GLY A 219 29.14 1.70 10.89
CA GLY A 219 30.08 2.78 10.59
C GLY A 219 29.44 4.15 10.80
N TYR A 220 29.75 4.81 11.92
CA TYR A 220 29.32 6.19 12.15
C TYR A 220 30.24 7.18 11.44
N GLY A 221 31.53 6.86 11.44
CA GLY A 221 32.57 7.67 10.79
C GLY A 221 33.03 8.86 11.62
N PRO A 222 34.15 9.50 11.23
CA PRO A 222 34.68 10.67 11.92
C PRO A 222 33.73 11.86 11.80
N LEU A 223 33.52 12.60 12.90
CA LEU A 223 32.63 13.77 12.96
C LEU A 223 31.20 13.49 12.46
N GLY A 224 30.72 12.26 12.62
CA GLY A 224 29.39 11.85 12.17
C GLY A 224 29.26 11.58 10.67
N GLY A 225 30.13 12.11 9.79
CA GLY A 225 30.23 11.75 8.36
C GLY A 225 28.96 11.22 7.67
N MET A 226 29.09 10.04 7.05
CA MET A 226 27.95 9.35 6.42
C MET A 226 26.98 8.74 7.44
N GLY A 227 27.46 8.35 8.63
CA GLY A 227 26.62 7.73 9.64
C GLY A 227 25.51 8.66 10.16
N PHE A 228 25.87 9.88 10.51
CA PHE A 228 24.95 10.96 10.89
C PHE A 228 23.96 11.27 9.77
N SER A 229 24.43 11.41 8.54
CA SER A 229 23.57 11.69 7.38
C SER A 229 22.50 10.60 7.18
N HIS A 230 22.89 9.33 7.30
CA HIS A 230 21.94 8.21 7.24
C HIS A 230 21.03 8.16 8.47
N GLY A 231 21.53 8.45 9.67
CA GLY A 231 20.72 8.53 10.89
C GLY A 231 19.63 9.60 10.80
N LEU A 232 19.93 10.76 10.23
CA LEU A 232 18.94 11.82 9.95
C LEU A 232 17.90 11.35 8.92
N ALA A 233 18.34 10.71 7.82
CA ALA A 233 17.43 10.20 6.80
C ALA A 233 16.48 9.12 7.36
N VAL A 234 16.99 8.24 8.23
CA VAL A 234 16.18 7.25 8.96
C VAL A 234 15.16 7.96 9.84
N SER A 235 15.60 8.91 10.67
CA SER A 235 14.72 9.66 11.57
C SER A 235 13.64 10.47 10.85
N ALA A 236 13.92 10.96 9.63
CA ALA A 236 12.97 11.67 8.79
C ALA A 236 12.03 10.74 8.00
N THR A 237 12.30 9.42 7.97
CA THR A 237 11.52 8.45 7.21
C THR A 237 10.49 7.77 8.12
N ALA A 238 9.23 8.18 8.01
CA ALA A 238 8.14 7.58 8.78
C ALA A 238 8.02 6.06 8.51
N GLY A 239 7.93 5.27 9.58
CA GLY A 239 8.00 3.81 9.51
C GLY A 239 9.39 3.24 9.80
N MET A 240 10.37 4.08 10.15
CA MET A 240 11.73 3.67 10.52
C MET A 240 12.18 4.36 11.81
N ALA A 241 13.00 3.68 12.60
CA ALA A 241 13.62 4.22 13.79
C ALA A 241 15.08 3.77 13.86
N LEU A 242 16.01 4.69 14.15
CA LEU A 242 17.41 4.34 14.34
C LEU A 242 17.55 3.62 15.70
N ALA A 243 17.79 2.31 15.65
CA ALA A 243 17.84 1.47 16.84
C ALA A 243 19.26 1.35 17.40
N THR A 244 20.22 1.05 16.52
CA THR A 244 21.58 0.71 16.93
C THR A 244 22.65 1.24 15.99
N VAL A 245 23.70 1.85 16.52
CA VAL A 245 24.90 2.24 15.77
C VAL A 245 26.08 1.35 16.16
N CYS A 246 26.77 0.80 15.17
CA CYS A 246 27.98 0.02 15.34
C CYS A 246 29.19 0.78 14.81
N ASP A 247 30.16 1.07 15.67
CA ASP A 247 31.47 1.59 15.25
C ASP A 247 32.55 1.08 16.21
N THR A 248 33.71 0.71 15.66
CA THR A 248 34.84 0.19 16.43
C THR A 248 35.55 1.28 17.24
N VAL A 249 35.31 2.57 16.95
CA VAL A 249 35.94 3.69 17.64
C VAL A 249 34.99 4.23 18.72
N PRO A 250 35.32 4.12 20.03
CA PRO A 250 34.42 4.52 21.12
C PRO A 250 33.90 5.95 21.04
N ALA A 251 34.76 6.91 20.66
CA ALA A 251 34.39 8.31 20.50
C ALA A 251 33.29 8.53 19.44
N ARG A 252 33.19 7.65 18.43
CA ARG A 252 32.15 7.73 17.40
C ARG A 252 30.83 7.17 17.89
N CYS A 253 30.87 6.12 18.72
CA CYS A 253 29.70 5.64 19.45
C CYS A 253 29.16 6.70 20.42
N GLU A 254 30.03 7.44 21.10
CA GLU A 254 29.62 8.57 21.93
C GLU A 254 28.98 9.70 21.12
N ALA A 255 29.58 10.07 19.98
CA ALA A 255 28.98 11.05 19.06
C ALA A 255 27.58 10.60 18.59
N ALA A 256 27.42 9.33 18.19
CA ALA A 256 26.13 8.78 17.78
C ALA A 256 25.06 8.89 18.88
N ARG A 257 25.41 8.64 20.15
CA ARG A 257 24.46 8.80 21.28
C ARG A 257 24.10 10.25 21.55
N ALA A 258 25.03 11.18 21.30
CA ALA A 258 24.77 12.61 21.44
C ALA A 258 23.83 13.11 20.32
N ASP A 259 24.08 12.68 19.08
CA ASP A 259 23.31 13.10 17.92
C ASP A 259 21.92 12.44 17.86
N PHE A 260 21.80 11.19 18.34
CA PHE A 260 20.55 10.42 18.36
C PHE A 260 20.25 9.89 19.77
N PRO A 261 19.60 10.70 20.63
CA PRO A 261 19.27 10.29 21.99
C PRO A 261 18.43 9.00 22.01
N GLY A 262 18.85 8.03 22.82
CA GLY A 262 18.18 6.74 22.97
C GLY A 262 18.68 5.64 22.03
N VAL A 263 19.59 5.95 21.10
CA VAL A 263 20.20 4.92 20.25
C VAL A 263 21.12 4.00 21.06
N ARG A 264 21.04 2.69 20.83
CA ARG A 264 22.02 1.75 21.35
C ARG A 264 23.29 1.89 20.53
N THR A 265 24.46 1.69 21.15
CA THR A 265 25.68 1.53 20.37
C THR A 265 26.44 0.29 20.78
N VAL A 266 27.08 -0.32 19.80
CA VAL A 266 27.89 -1.54 19.92
C VAL A 266 29.18 -1.34 19.12
N ASP A 267 30.20 -2.15 19.38
CA ASP A 267 31.50 -2.05 18.70
C ASP A 267 31.78 -3.24 17.76
N THR A 268 30.92 -4.26 17.77
CA THR A 268 31.03 -5.40 16.86
C THR A 268 29.80 -5.56 15.95
N VAL A 269 30.06 -6.01 14.73
CA VAL A 269 29.01 -6.39 13.77
C VAL A 269 28.17 -7.55 14.31
N ALA A 270 28.77 -8.43 15.12
CA ALA A 270 28.07 -9.55 15.73
C ALA A 270 26.99 -9.07 16.70
N ASP A 271 27.30 -8.08 17.54
CA ASP A 271 26.34 -7.48 18.47
C ASP A 271 25.25 -6.69 17.73
N LEU A 272 25.62 -5.98 16.64
CA LEU A 272 24.64 -5.30 15.80
C LEU A 272 23.65 -6.30 15.17
N ALA A 273 24.15 -7.42 14.67
CA ALA A 273 23.34 -8.45 14.03
C ALA A 273 22.53 -9.29 15.02
N ALA A 274 22.89 -9.27 16.30
CA ALA A 274 22.18 -9.98 17.37
C ALA A 274 21.09 -9.11 18.03
N ASP A 275 21.03 -7.81 17.71
CA ASP A 275 20.05 -6.90 18.28
C ASP A 275 18.63 -7.23 17.79
N PRO A 276 17.71 -7.63 18.67
CA PRO A 276 16.33 -7.95 18.28
C PRO A 276 15.53 -6.73 17.83
N GLY A 277 16.01 -5.52 18.11
CA GLY A 277 15.45 -4.26 17.63
C GLY A 277 16.00 -3.80 16.29
N VAL A 278 16.81 -4.61 15.58
CA VAL A 278 17.33 -4.29 14.25
C VAL A 278 16.71 -5.22 13.20
N ASP A 279 15.93 -4.64 12.29
CA ASP A 279 15.28 -5.33 11.16
C ASP A 279 16.10 -5.19 9.87
N VAL A 280 16.84 -4.09 9.72
CA VAL A 280 17.65 -3.78 8.52
C VAL A 280 18.90 -3.01 8.93
N VAL A 281 20.01 -3.21 8.21
CA VAL A 281 21.28 -2.53 8.47
C VAL A 281 21.70 -1.68 7.29
N ILE A 282 22.02 -0.41 7.54
CA ILE A 282 22.72 0.48 6.61
C ILE A 282 24.23 0.33 6.86
N ILE A 283 24.99 0.03 5.80
CA ILE A 283 26.45 -0.04 5.86
C ILE A 283 27.02 1.27 5.31
N ALA A 284 27.54 2.10 6.20
CA ALA A 284 28.10 3.43 5.91
C ALA A 284 29.63 3.47 6.11
N THR A 285 30.29 2.30 6.08
CA THR A 285 31.75 2.20 6.11
C THR A 285 32.36 2.66 4.77
N PRO A 286 33.51 3.35 4.77
CA PRO A 286 34.21 3.70 3.54
C PRO A 286 34.53 2.47 2.68
N PRO A 287 34.57 2.61 1.33
CA PRO A 287 35.13 1.57 0.48
C PRO A 287 36.61 1.33 0.84
N ALA A 288 37.02 0.07 0.74
CA ALA A 288 38.40 -0.37 0.93
C ALA A 288 39.29 0.00 -0.27
#